data_AF-A0A954XVU1-F1
#
_entry.id   AF-A0A954XVU1-F1
#
_cell.length_a   1.000
_cell.length_b   1.000
_cell.length_c   1.000
_cell.angle_alpha   90.00
_cell.angle_beta   90.00
_cell.angle_gamma   90.00
#
_symmetry.space_group_name_H-M   'P 1'
#
loop_
_entity.id
_entity.type
_entity.pdbx_description
1 polymer ?
#
loop_
_entity_poly.entity_id
_entity_poly.type
_entity_poly.pdbx_seq_one_letter_code
_entity_poly.pdbx_strand_id
1 'polypeptide(L)' 'CATMYRIDLPHLAWTLENLAAGTPVNTIEVDEETAKWSLVALQRMLEVK' A
#
# COMPACT_ATOMS: atom_id res chain seq x y z
N CYS A 1 2.29 15.22 -10.87
CA CYS A 1 1.24 14.21 -11.11
C CYS A 1 0.00 14.61 -10.30
N ALA A 2 -1.15 14.87 -10.94
CA ALA A 2 -2.37 15.33 -10.26
C ALA A 2 -2.86 14.35 -9.18
N THR A 3 -2.71 13.05 -9.41
CA THR A 3 -3.07 12.01 -8.44
C THR A 3 -2.25 12.07 -7.17
N MET A 4 -0.97 12.44 -7.24
CA MET A 4 -0.09 12.50 -6.06
C MET A 4 -0.48 13.63 -5.09
N TYR A 5 -1.14 14.69 -5.57
CA TYR A 5 -1.65 15.76 -4.70
C TYR A 5 -2.74 15.31 -3.74
N ARG A 6 -3.31 14.11 -3.93
CA ARG A 6 -4.29 13.51 -2.99
C ARG A 6 -3.65 12.90 -1.74
N ILE A 7 -2.31 12.82 -1.69
CA ILE A 7 -1.57 12.35 -0.52
C ILE A 7 -1.15 13.60 0.26
N ASP A 8 -1.91 13.94 1.30
CA ASP A 8 -1.70 15.14 2.09
C ASP A 8 -1.68 14.86 3.61
N LEU A 9 -1.33 15.90 4.38
CA LEU A 9 -1.17 15.80 5.83
C LEU A 9 -2.49 15.44 6.55
N PRO A 10 -3.65 16.04 6.25
CA PRO A 10 -4.93 15.63 6.84
C PRO A 10 -5.25 14.15 6.66
N HIS A 11 -5.12 13.61 5.44
CA HIS A 11 -5.45 12.20 5.19
C HIS A 11 -4.44 11.23 5.85
N LEU A 12 -3.17 11.62 5.93
CA LEU A 12 -2.16 10.86 6.66
C LEU A 12 -2.47 10.82 8.16
N ALA A 13 -2.77 11.97 8.78
CA ALA A 13 -3.09 12.06 10.20
C ALA A 13 -4.29 11.16 10.55
N TRP A 14 -5.38 11.26 9.78
CA TRP A 14 -6.57 10.43 9.98
C TRP A 14 -6.28 8.92 9.85
N THR A 15 -5.43 8.52 8.89
CA THR A 15 -5.03 7.11 8.71
C THR A 15 -4.28 6.60 9.95
N LEU A 16 -3.36 7.41 10.50
CA LEU A 16 -2.58 7.04 11.68
C LEU A 16 -3.43 7.01 12.96
N GLU A 17 -4.37 7.94 13.13
CA GLU A 17 -5.31 7.94 14.25
C GLU A 17 -6.17 6.67 14.27
N ASN A 18 -6.68 6.25 13.12
CA ASN A 18 -7.44 5.02 12.97
C ASN A 18 -6.61 3.77 13.25
N LEU A 19 -5.35 3.77 12.81
CA LEU A 19 -4.42 2.69 13.11
C LEU A 19 -4.16 2.60 14.62
N ALA A 20 -3.93 3.72 15.29
CA ALA A 20 -3.73 3.78 16.74
C ALA A 20 -4.99 3.39 17.53
N ALA A 21 -6.17 3.71 17.02
CA ALA A 21 -7.46 3.33 17.60
C ALA A 21 -7.84 1.86 17.36
N GLY A 22 -7.06 1.10 16.58
CA GLY A 22 -7.36 -0.29 16.24
C GLY A 22 -8.46 -0.45 15.18
N THR A 23 -8.82 0.62 14.46
CA THR A 23 -9.83 0.62 13.39
C THR A 23 -9.19 1.01 12.06
N PRO A 24 -8.25 0.22 11.51
CA PRO A 24 -7.51 0.60 10.31
C PRO A 24 -8.45 0.87 9.13
N VAL A 25 -8.13 1.92 8.37
CA VAL A 25 -8.88 2.36 7.19
C VAL A 25 -7.99 2.25 5.95
N ASN A 26 -8.60 2.03 4.79
CA ASN A 26 -7.89 1.91 3.51
C ASN A 26 -6.80 0.81 3.49
N THR A 27 -7.02 -0.27 4.25
CA THR A 27 -6.16 -1.46 4.19
C THR A 27 -6.14 -2.00 2.77
N ILE A 28 -4.94 -2.11 2.19
CA ILE A 28 -4.76 -2.62 0.85
C ILE A 28 -4.70 -4.14 0.94
N GLU A 29 -5.64 -4.80 0.28
CA GLU A 29 -5.67 -6.25 0.12
C GLU A 29 -5.61 -6.58 -1.37
N VAL A 30 -4.86 -7.62 -1.70
CA VAL A 30 -4.70 -8.14 -3.05
C VAL A 30 -5.08 -9.61 -3.01
N ASP A 31 -5.80 -10.07 -4.02
CA ASP A 31 -6.17 -11.48 -4.12
C ASP A 31 -4.92 -12.38 -4.22
N GLU A 32 -5.07 -13.63 -3.78
CA GLU A 32 -3.95 -14.56 -3.60
C GLU A 32 -3.20 -14.82 -4.91
N GLU A 33 -3.91 -14.99 -6.02
CA GLU A 33 -3.31 -15.29 -7.32
C GLU A 33 -2.49 -14.10 -7.84
N THR A 34 -3.07 -12.89 -7.81
CA THR A 34 -2.39 -11.66 -8.22
C THR A 34 -1.16 -11.40 -7.34
N ALA A 35 -1.29 -11.56 -6.01
CA ALA A 35 -0.19 -11.35 -5.09
C ALA A 35 0.97 -12.33 -5.36
N LYS A 36 0.67 -13.61 -5.57
CA LYS A 36 1.65 -14.66 -5.84
C LYS A 36 2.49 -14.35 -7.08
N TRP A 37 1.85 -14.10 -8.21
CA TRP A 37 2.58 -13.90 -9.47
C TRP A 37 3.28 -12.55 -9.53
N SER A 38 2.69 -11.49 -8.94
CA SER A 38 3.34 -10.18 -8.83
C SER A 38 4.62 -10.23 -7.98
N LEU A 39 4.59 -10.96 -6.85
CA LEU A 39 5.76 -11.12 -5.99
C LEU A 39 6.91 -11.83 -6.71
N VAL A 40 6.62 -12.90 -7.47
CA VAL A 40 7.65 -13.62 -8.26
C VAL A 40 8.31 -12.69 -9.28
N ALA A 41 7.53 -11.86 -9.97
CA ALA A 41 8.07 -10.90 -10.92
C ALA A 41 8.96 -9.84 -10.24
N LEU A 42 8.51 -9.31 -9.08
CA LEU A 42 9.28 -8.34 -8.29
C LEU A 42 10.57 -8.94 -7.74
N GLN A 43 10.54 -10.18 -7.23
CA GLN A 43 11.74 -10.89 -6.76
C GLN A 43 12.77 -11.04 -7.87
N ARG A 44 12.36 -11.50 -9.06
CA ARG A 44 13.25 -11.60 -10.22
C ARG A 44 13.84 -10.26 -10.62
N MET A 45 13.08 -9.16 -10.56
CA MET A 45 13.58 -7.82 -10.85
C MET A 45 14.69 -7.41 -9.87
N LEU A 46 14.51 -7.68 -8.57
CA LEU A 46 15.45 -7.29 -7.53
C LEU A 46 16.70 -8.20 -7.45
N GLU A 47 16.58 -9.45 -7.89
CA GLU A 47 17.69 -10.41 -7.94
C GLU A 47 18.66 -10.17 -9.11
N VAL A 48 18.24 -9.42 -10.12
CA VAL A 48 19.13 -8.98 -11.20
C VAL A 48 20.08 -7.92 -10.65
N LYS A 49 21.34 -8.31 -10.43
CA LYS A 49 22.45 -7.41 -10.08
C LYS A 49 22.73 -6.38 -11.16
#